data_AF-A0ABD5AQ48-F1
#
_entry.id   AF-A0ABD5AQ48-F1
#
_cell.length_a   1.000
_cell.length_b   1.000
_cell.length_c   1.000
_cell.angle_alpha   90.00
_cell.angle_beta   90.00
_cell.angle_gamma   90.00
#
_symmetry.space_group_name_H-M   'P 1'
#
loop_
_entity.id
_entity.type
_entity.pdbx_description
1 polymer ?
#
loop_
_entity_poly.entity_id
_entity_poly.type
_entity_poly.pdbx_seq_one_letter_code
_entity_poly.pdbx_strand_id
1 'polypeptide(L)'
;MNQLFVYGTLCPNKANAHILEQIGGNWTKASVRGVIHILDWGPDKGLKAIVLDSKANWVEGYLFSTEKLAENWQMLDDFEGFQYQRVIADVKLESGEQIKAWTYQLNAQAQASENHN
;
A
#
# COMPACT_ATOMS: atom_id res chain seq x y z
N MET A 1 14.05 -3.01 -10.99
CA MET A 1 13.52 -2.03 -10.02
C MET A 1 12.07 -2.34 -9.69
N ASN A 2 11.75 -2.48 -8.41
CA ASN A 2 10.38 -2.64 -7.92
C ASN A 2 9.93 -1.36 -7.23
N GLN A 3 8.64 -1.07 -7.37
CA GLN A 3 8.05 0.15 -6.83
C GLN A 3 6.82 -0.24 -6.01
N LEU A 4 6.76 0.22 -4.78
CA LEU A 4 5.68 -0.03 -3.83
C LEU A 4 5.11 1.31 -3.37
N PHE A 5 3.85 1.55 -3.67
CA PHE A 5 3.10 2.67 -3.16
C PHE A 5 2.53 2.34 -1.78
N VAL A 6 2.88 3.17 -0.80
CA VAL A 6 2.44 3.07 0.59
C VAL A 6 1.72 4.33 1.02
N TYR A 7 0.68 4.16 1.83
CA TYR A 7 -0.24 5.24 2.23
C TYR A 7 -0.64 5.15 3.72
N GLY A 8 0.04 4.28 4.49
CA GLY A 8 -0.34 3.91 5.86
C GLY A 8 0.85 3.68 6.80
N THR A 9 0.85 2.54 7.48
CA THR A 9 1.85 2.13 8.50
C THR A 9 3.24 1.86 7.95
N LEU A 10 3.35 1.67 6.65
CA LEU A 10 4.62 1.53 5.95
C LEU A 10 5.25 2.89 5.58
N CYS A 11 4.62 4.02 5.91
CA CYS A 11 5.24 5.34 5.74
C CYS A 11 6.45 5.53 6.67
N PRO A 12 7.43 6.37 6.29
CA PRO A 12 8.58 6.68 7.14
C PRO A 12 8.13 7.23 8.50
N ASN A 13 8.86 6.93 9.59
CA ASN A 13 8.51 7.22 11.00
C ASN A 13 7.37 6.39 11.63
N LYS A 14 6.99 5.25 11.05
CA LYS A 14 6.05 4.31 11.67
C LYS A 14 6.76 3.03 12.14
N ALA A 15 6.05 2.22 12.92
CA ALA A 15 6.57 0.98 13.49
C ALA A 15 7.24 0.07 12.44
N ASN A 16 6.73 0.06 11.21
CA ASN A 16 7.21 -0.80 10.11
C ASN A 16 8.15 -0.08 9.12
N ALA A 17 8.46 1.21 9.36
CA ALA A 17 9.40 1.96 8.51
C ALA A 17 10.76 1.28 8.45
N HIS A 18 11.19 0.62 9.53
CA HIS A 18 12.45 -0.12 9.60
C HIS A 18 12.57 -1.20 8.51
N ILE A 19 11.46 -1.82 8.06
CA ILE A 19 11.46 -2.82 7.00
C ILE A 19 11.93 -2.18 5.68
N LEU A 20 11.37 -1.02 5.33
CA LEU A 20 11.72 -0.30 4.10
C LEU A 20 13.05 0.48 4.23
N GLU A 21 13.36 0.99 5.42
CA GLU A 21 14.65 1.64 5.70
C GLU A 21 15.81 0.65 5.60
N GLN A 22 15.65 -0.60 6.04
CA GLN A 22 16.68 -1.64 5.86
C GLN A 22 16.89 -2.04 4.41
N ILE A 23 15.85 -1.98 3.58
CA ILE A 23 15.94 -2.28 2.15
C ILE A 23 16.78 -1.21 1.44
N GLY A 24 16.72 0.05 1.88
CA GLY A 24 17.49 1.16 1.29
C GLY A 24 16.97 1.51 -0.10
N GLY A 25 16.02 2.44 -0.17
CA GLY A 25 15.37 2.85 -1.42
C GLY A 25 15.08 4.35 -1.46
N ASN A 26 14.51 4.78 -2.58
CA ASN A 26 14.09 6.17 -2.76
C ASN A 26 12.60 6.31 -2.49
N TRP A 27 12.25 7.35 -1.73
CA TRP A 27 10.88 7.75 -1.46
C TRP A 27 10.52 8.94 -2.34
N THR A 28 9.45 8.79 -3.11
CA THR A 28 8.94 9.86 -3.98
C THR A 28 7.49 10.14 -3.61
N LYS A 29 7.12 11.41 -3.47
CA LYS A 29 5.72 11.78 -3.25
C LYS A 29 4.91 11.41 -4.47
N ALA A 30 3.79 10.76 -4.25
CA ALA A 30 2.94 10.32 -5.33
C ALA A 30 1.47 10.23 -4.90
N SER A 31 0.58 10.06 -5.87
CA SER A 31 -0.85 9.96 -5.62
C SER A 31 -1.47 8.87 -6.48
N VAL A 32 -2.43 8.15 -5.95
CA VAL A 32 -3.18 7.10 -6.66
C VAL A 32 -4.66 7.44 -6.67
N ARG A 33 -5.44 6.85 -7.56
CA ARG A 33 -6.90 6.97 -7.51
C ARG A 33 -7.50 5.83 -6.71
N GLY A 34 -8.15 6.16 -5.61
CA GLY A 34 -8.79 5.17 -4.76
C GLY A 34 -9.53 5.80 -3.59
N VAL A 35 -10.16 4.94 -2.81
CA VAL A 35 -10.81 5.33 -1.56
C VAL A 35 -10.02 4.74 -0.41
N ILE A 36 -9.65 5.57 0.56
CA ILE A 36 -9.09 5.08 1.82
C ILE A 36 -10.25 4.66 2.72
N HIS A 37 -10.24 3.39 3.09
CA HIS A 37 -11.06 2.82 4.13
C HIS A 37 -10.20 2.63 5.39
N ILE A 38 -10.75 2.89 6.56
CA ILE A 38 -10.10 2.53 7.81
C ILE A 38 -10.65 1.16 8.20
N LEU A 39 -9.76 0.23 8.51
CA LEU A 39 -10.14 -1.06 9.05
C LEU A 39 -10.61 -0.89 10.48
N ASP A 40 -11.84 -1.28 10.78
CA ASP A 40 -12.38 -1.29 12.14
C ASP A 40 -12.30 -2.68 12.80
N TRP A 41 -11.66 -3.64 12.12
CA TRP A 41 -11.60 -5.06 12.46
C TRP A 41 -10.23 -5.69 12.13
N GLY A 42 -9.94 -6.87 12.70
CA GLY A 42 -8.68 -7.61 12.51
C GLY A 42 -7.47 -7.08 13.32
N PRO A 43 -6.28 -7.69 13.18
CA PRO A 43 -5.02 -7.22 13.77
C PRO A 43 -4.62 -5.81 13.28
N ASP A 44 -5.00 -5.46 12.05
CA ASP A 44 -4.78 -4.15 11.44
C ASP A 44 -5.90 -3.14 11.72
N LYS A 45 -6.65 -3.33 12.81
CA LYS A 45 -7.67 -2.37 13.24
C LYS A 45 -7.05 -0.99 13.49
N GLY A 46 -7.63 0.03 12.87
CA GLY A 46 -7.15 1.41 12.85
C GLY A 46 -6.18 1.70 11.70
N LEU A 47 -5.82 0.70 10.89
CA LEU A 47 -5.01 0.91 9.70
C LEU A 47 -5.86 1.35 8.52
N LYS A 48 -5.18 2.05 7.61
CA LYS A 48 -5.78 2.53 6.37
C LYS A 48 -5.58 1.45 5.32
N ALA A 49 -6.65 1.08 4.63
CA ALA A 49 -6.66 0.22 3.47
C ALA A 49 -7.21 1.00 2.27
N ILE A 50 -6.50 1.00 1.15
CA ILE A 50 -6.94 1.64 -0.07
C ILE A 50 -7.76 0.66 -0.90
N VAL A 51 -8.80 1.16 -1.58
CA VAL A 51 -9.47 0.43 -2.66
C VAL A 51 -9.23 1.22 -3.94
N LEU A 52 -8.54 0.60 -4.90
CA LEU A 52 -8.29 1.25 -6.19
C LEU A 52 -9.61 1.44 -6.93
N ASP A 53 -9.88 2.68 -7.30
CA ASP A 53 -11.09 3.04 -8.04
C ASP A 53 -10.78 4.23 -8.94
N SER A 54 -10.97 4.06 -10.25
CA SER A 54 -10.62 5.07 -11.24
C SER A 54 -11.51 6.32 -11.19
N LYS A 55 -12.68 6.25 -10.54
CA LYS A 55 -13.62 7.35 -10.34
C LYS A 55 -13.49 8.01 -8.96
N ALA A 56 -12.69 7.43 -8.07
CA ALA A 56 -12.44 7.96 -6.74
C ALA A 56 -11.44 9.12 -6.75
N ASN A 57 -11.25 9.69 -5.56
CA ASN A 57 -10.33 10.80 -5.33
C ASN A 57 -8.87 10.37 -5.42
N TRP A 58 -8.02 11.38 -5.58
CA TRP A 58 -6.58 11.20 -5.47
C TRP A 58 -6.22 11.02 -3.99
N VAL A 59 -5.62 9.88 -3.70
CA VAL A 59 -5.04 9.53 -2.40
C VAL A 59 -3.56 9.85 -2.45
N GLU A 60 -3.14 10.77 -1.60
CA GLU A 60 -1.73 11.10 -1.41
C GLU A 60 -1.01 10.00 -0.63
N GLY A 61 0.19 9.67 -1.06
CA GLY A 61 1.04 8.71 -0.39
C GLY A 61 2.49 8.82 -0.85
N TYR A 62 3.24 7.76 -0.63
CA TYR A 62 4.64 7.71 -0.98
C TYR A 62 4.92 6.49 -1.84
N LEU A 63 5.61 6.71 -2.94
CA LEU A 63 6.15 5.67 -3.78
C LEU A 63 7.57 5.33 -3.31
N PHE A 64 7.74 4.10 -2.85
CA PHE A 64 9.04 3.56 -2.50
C PHE A 64 9.60 2.74 -3.66
N SER A 65 10.73 3.16 -4.20
CA SER A 65 11.39 2.52 -5.34
C SER A 65 12.73 1.91 -4.91
N THR A 66 12.88 0.59 -5.08
CA THR A 66 14.13 -0.14 -4.78
C THR A 66 14.20 -1.49 -5.48
N GLU A 67 15.41 -2.00 -5.70
CA GLU A 67 15.62 -3.30 -6.35
C GLU A 67 15.45 -4.46 -5.37
N LYS A 68 15.83 -4.26 -4.10
CA LYS A 68 15.76 -5.24 -3.03
C LYS A 68 14.33 -5.53 -2.52
N LEU A 69 13.34 -4.78 -3.00
CA LEU A 69 11.94 -5.06 -2.66
C LEU A 69 11.50 -6.43 -3.19
N ALA A 70 12.15 -6.92 -4.26
CA ALA A 70 11.88 -8.23 -4.85
C ALA A 70 11.95 -9.36 -3.81
N GLU A 71 12.98 -9.29 -2.97
CA GLU A 71 13.32 -10.31 -1.97
C GLU A 71 12.47 -10.16 -0.71
N ASN A 72 11.96 -8.96 -0.45
CA ASN A 72 11.17 -8.64 0.73
C ASN A 72 9.66 -8.73 0.49
N TRP A 73 9.25 -9.00 -0.76
CA TRP A 73 7.85 -9.14 -1.11
C TRP A 73 7.13 -10.21 -0.30
N GLN A 74 7.78 -11.35 -0.08
CA GLN A 74 7.19 -12.45 0.67
C GLN A 74 6.92 -12.08 2.13
N MET A 75 7.84 -11.32 2.74
CA MET A 75 7.69 -10.84 4.11
C MET A 75 6.55 -9.83 4.26
N LEU A 76 6.40 -8.93 3.29
CA LEU A 76 5.30 -7.96 3.26
C LEU A 76 3.95 -8.64 3.06
N ASP A 77 3.88 -9.62 2.16
CA ASP A 77 2.67 -10.40 1.89
C ASP A 77 2.25 -11.25 3.10
N ASP A 78 3.21 -11.83 3.82
CA ASP A 78 2.97 -12.56 5.06
C ASP A 78 2.53 -11.63 6.21
N PHE A 79 3.11 -10.42 6.27
CA PHE A 79 2.78 -9.42 7.28
C PHE A 79 1.38 -8.82 7.08
N GLU A 80 1.05 -8.36 5.88
CA GLU A 80 -0.28 -7.84 5.54
C GLU A 80 -1.33 -8.98 5.50
N GLY A 81 -0.87 -10.20 5.22
CA GLY A 81 -1.67 -11.41 5.26
C GLY A 81 -2.87 -11.37 4.30
N PHE A 82 -3.92 -12.11 4.65
CA PHE A 82 -5.11 -12.23 3.80
C PHE A 82 -5.96 -10.95 3.73
N GLN A 83 -5.74 -9.98 4.63
CA GLN A 83 -6.54 -8.76 4.72
C GLN A 83 -6.26 -7.78 3.58
N TYR A 84 -5.07 -7.84 3.01
CA TYR A 84 -4.68 -7.02 1.89
C TYR A 84 -4.30 -7.87 0.70
N GLN A 85 -4.53 -7.32 -0.49
CA GLN A 85 -4.13 -7.95 -1.74
C GLN A 85 -3.15 -7.03 -2.45
N ARG A 86 -1.99 -7.57 -2.80
CA ARG A 86 -1.03 -6.86 -3.63
C ARG A 86 -1.53 -6.76 -5.06
N VAL A 87 -1.67 -5.54 -5.54
CA VAL A 87 -2.16 -5.22 -6.89
C VAL A 87 -1.28 -4.15 -7.53
N ILE A 88 -1.35 -4.01 -8.85
CA ILE A 88 -0.67 -2.93 -9.56
C ILE A 88 -1.64 -1.76 -9.67
N ALA A 89 -1.22 -0.59 -9.18
CA ALA A 89 -1.95 0.67 -9.25
C ALA A 89 -1.23 1.67 -10.15
N ASP A 90 -2.02 2.50 -10.82
CA ASP A 90 -1.51 3.68 -11.51
C ASP A 90 -1.24 4.78 -10.48
N VAL A 91 0.05 5.02 -10.26
CA VAL A 91 0.60 6.04 -9.37
C VAL A 91 1.00 7.24 -10.19
N LYS A 92 0.46 8.40 -9.84
CA LYS A 92 0.82 9.69 -10.39
C LYS A 92 1.91 10.34 -9.53
N LEU A 93 3.07 10.59 -10.12
CA LEU A 93 4.17 11.32 -9.50
C LEU A 93 3.87 12.83 -9.44
N GLU A 94 4.60 13.55 -8.59
CA GLU A 94 4.54 15.02 -8.53
C GLU A 94 4.86 15.69 -9.89
N SER A 95 5.69 15.05 -10.71
CA SER A 95 6.00 15.49 -12.09
C SER A 95 4.80 15.44 -13.03
N GLY A 96 3.71 14.77 -12.64
CA GLY A 96 2.53 14.53 -13.47
C GLY A 96 2.58 13.22 -14.27
N GLU A 97 3.72 12.53 -14.25
CA GLU A 97 3.88 11.22 -14.89
C GLU A 97 3.08 10.14 -14.13
N GLN A 98 2.44 9.25 -14.88
CA GLN A 98 1.72 8.10 -14.33
C GLN A 98 2.54 6.84 -14.57
N ILE A 99 2.87 6.15 -13.50
CA ILE A 99 3.64 4.91 -13.54
C ILE A 99 2.89 3.81 -12.81
N LYS A 100 3.18 2.56 -13.16
CA LYS A 100 2.60 1.40 -12.51
C LYS A 100 3.47 0.98 -11.35
N ALA A 101 2.90 1.02 -10.15
CA ALA A 101 3.56 0.52 -8.96
C ALA A 101 2.68 -0.51 -8.27
N TRP A 102 3.31 -1.38 -7.49
CA TRP A 102 2.60 -2.28 -6.61
C TRP A 102 2.02 -1.50 -5.44
N THR A 103 0.86 -1.88 -4.97
CA THR A 103 0.28 -1.37 -3.73
C THR A 103 -0.53 -2.48 -3.08
N TYR A 104 -0.72 -2.38 -1.77
CA TYR A 104 -1.61 -3.25 -1.05
C TYR A 104 -2.96 -2.58 -0.95
N GLN A 105 -3.96 -3.17 -1.59
CA GLN A 105 -5.34 -2.72 -1.46
C GLN A 105 -6.10 -3.62 -0.49
N LEU A 106 -7.21 -3.12 0.07
CA LEU A 106 -8.11 -3.92 0.88
C LEU A 106 -8.55 -5.16 0.08
N ASN A 107 -8.37 -6.35 0.66
CA ASN A 107 -8.95 -7.54 0.09
C ASN A 107 -10.46 -7.54 0.37
N ALA A 108 -11.25 -7.41 -0.69
CA ALA A 108 -12.71 -7.42 -0.59
C ALA A 108 -13.25 -8.72 0.05
N GLN A 109 -12.55 -9.84 -0.11
CA GLN A 109 -12.92 -11.09 0.56
C GLN A 109 -12.73 -11.02 2.07
N ALA A 110 -11.66 -10.37 2.53
CA ALA A 110 -11.40 -10.20 3.94
C ALA A 110 -12.45 -9.27 4.58
N GLN A 111 -12.83 -8.19 3.89
CA GLN A 111 -13.93 -7.31 4.32
C GLN A 111 -15.30 -8.02 4.35
N ALA A 112 -15.59 -8.88 3.37
CA ALA A 112 -16.88 -9.58 3.30
C ALA A 112 -17.06 -10.64 4.39
N SER A 113 -15.96 -11.29 4.80
CA SER A 113 -15.95 -12.32 5.84
C SER A 113 -16.45 -11.81 7.20
N GLU A 114 -16.22 -10.53 7.52
CA GLU A 114 -16.59 -9.94 8.82
C GLU A 114 -18.00 -9.36 8.86
N ASN A 115 -18.57 -8.99 7.70
CA ASN A 115 -19.93 -8.42 7.64
C ASN A 115 -21.04 -9.48 7.86
N HIS A 116 -20.67 -10.73 8.14
CA HIS A 116 -21.59 -11.86 8.33
C HIS A 116 -21.54 -12.46 9.74
N ASN A 117 -21.06 -11.75 10.76
CA ASN A 117 -21.03 -12.27 12.13
C ASN A 117 -21.80 -11.39 13.12
#